data_AF-A0AA88A0S5-F1
#
_entry.id   AF-A0AA88A0S5-F1
#
_cell.length_a   1.000
_cell.length_b   1.000
_cell.length_c   1.000
_cell.angle_alpha   90.00
_cell.angle_beta   90.00
_cell.angle_gamma   90.00
#
_symmetry.space_group_name_H-M   'P 1'
#
loop_
_entity.id
_entity.type
_entity.pdbx_description
1 polymer ?
#
loop_
_entity_poly.entity_id
_entity_poly.type
_entity_poly.pdbx_seq_one_letter_code
_entity_poly.pdbx_strand_id
1 'polypeptide(L)'
;MSLKCAVQLGIPDIINNHGQPITLSELISALDIHPTKAGFIHRLRRLLVHNDFFVSTTVRQNQEEQEQEEEYDLTPSSRLFLKDKIPSLSPFLVSMLDPALVTPFHSLGNWFRGEEEITPFESAHGMSFWA
;
A
#
# COMPACT_ATOMS: atom_id res chain seq x y z
N MET A 1 -4.53 -4.79 2.20
CA MET A 1 -3.64 -5.30 1.13
C MET A 1 -3.17 -4.21 0.15
N SER A 2 -4.03 -3.31 -0.31
CA SER A 2 -3.62 -2.24 -1.26
C SER A 2 -2.49 -1.34 -0.75
N LEU A 3 -2.56 -0.90 0.52
CA LEU A 3 -1.49 -0.12 1.15
C LEU A 3 -0.17 -0.91 1.25
N LYS A 4 -0.23 -2.19 1.63
CA LYS A 4 0.95 -3.09 1.63
C LYS A 4 1.61 -3.12 0.25
N CYS A 5 0.82 -3.29 -0.80
CA CYS A 5 1.29 -3.29 -2.18
C CYS A 5 1.99 -1.98 -2.54
N ALA A 6 1.38 -0.83 -2.22
CA ALA A 6 1.97 0.48 -2.49
C ALA A 6 3.32 0.69 -1.79
N VAL A 7 3.43 0.27 -0.52
CA VAL A 7 4.67 0.34 0.26
C VAL A 7 5.73 -0.63 -0.28
N GLN A 8 5.35 -1.85 -0.67
CA GLN A 8 6.26 -2.82 -1.28
C GLN A 8 6.79 -2.36 -2.63
N LEU A 9 5.94 -1.71 -3.43
CA LEU A 9 6.32 -1.08 -4.71
C LEU A 9 7.15 0.20 -4.52
N GLY A 10 7.32 0.70 -3.30
CA GLY A 10 8.08 1.93 -3.03
C GLY A 10 7.39 3.20 -3.55
N ILE A 11 6.07 3.17 -3.78
CA ILE A 11 5.33 4.33 -4.32
C ILE A 11 5.53 5.58 -3.44
N PRO A 12 5.44 5.51 -2.09
CA PRO A 12 5.68 6.69 -1.26
C PRO A 12 7.08 7.29 -1.46
N ASP A 13 8.10 6.44 -1.56
CA ASP A 13 9.48 6.89 -1.75
C ASP A 13 9.68 7.52 -3.14
N ILE A 14 9.09 6.93 -4.19
CA ILE A 14 9.15 7.47 -5.56
C ILE A 14 8.56 8.88 -5.62
N ILE A 15 7.37 9.08 -5.05
CA ILE A 15 6.72 10.40 -5.03
C ILE A 15 7.56 11.40 -4.22
N ASN A 16 8.08 10.99 -3.05
CA ASN A 16 8.92 11.86 -2.22
C ASN A 16 10.21 12.27 -2.94
N ASN A 17 10.85 11.35 -3.66
CA ASN A 17 12.11 11.58 -4.35
C ASN A 17 11.93 12.38 -5.64
N HIS A 18 10.74 12.36 -6.24
CA HIS A 18 10.38 13.25 -7.35
C HIS A 18 10.36 14.73 -6.94
N GLY A 19 10.09 15.03 -5.66
CA GLY A 19 10.19 16.38 -5.08
C GLY A 19 9.05 17.34 -5.44
N GLN A 20 8.18 16.95 -6.38
CA GLN A 20 6.97 17.66 -6.82
C GLN A 20 5.86 16.64 -7.12
N PRO A 21 4.60 17.08 -7.26
CA PRO A 21 3.52 16.18 -7.67
C PRO A 21 3.89 15.39 -8.93
N ILE A 22 3.58 14.09 -8.95
CA ILE A 22 3.96 13.18 -10.04
C ILE A 22 2.75 12.80 -10.88
N THR A 23 2.89 12.73 -12.20
CA THR A 23 1.83 12.22 -13.08
C THR A 23 1.73 10.68 -13.01
N LEU A 24 0.63 10.12 -13.54
CA LEU A 24 0.48 8.66 -13.60
C LEU A 24 1.53 8.02 -14.50
N SER A 25 1.85 8.66 -15.62
CA SER A 25 2.83 8.16 -16.59
C SER A 25 4.23 8.13 -15.98
N GLU A 26 4.65 9.22 -15.32
CA GLU A 26 5.93 9.29 -14.61
C GLU A 26 6.01 8.25 -13.50
N LEU A 27 4.94 8.10 -12.70
CA LEU A 27 4.90 7.08 -11.65
C LEU A 27 5.05 5.66 -12.23
N ILE A 28 4.34 5.33 -13.32
CA ILE A 28 4.46 4.03 -13.99
C ILE A 28 5.86 3.84 -14.55
N SER A 29 6.49 4.89 -15.08
CA SER A 29 7.85 4.83 -15.63
C SER A 29 8.92 4.63 -14.55
N ALA A 30 8.70 5.19 -13.36
CA ALA A 30 9.57 5.02 -12.20
C ALA A 30 9.36 3.67 -11.50
N LEU A 31 8.19 3.07 -11.68
CA LEU A 31 7.89 1.71 -11.24
C LEU A 31 8.49 0.71 -12.24
N ASP A 32 9.44 -0.10 -11.79
CA ASP A 32 9.98 -1.22 -12.56
C ASP A 32 8.96 -2.38 -12.63
N ILE A 33 7.86 -2.15 -13.38
CA ILE A 33 6.74 -3.09 -13.51
C ILE A 33 6.52 -3.49 -14.96
N HIS A 34 5.96 -4.69 -15.14
CA HIS A 34 5.63 -5.19 -16.47
C HIS A 34 4.55 -4.31 -17.14
N PRO A 35 4.70 -3.91 -18.42
CA PRO A 35 3.78 -2.98 -19.10
C PRO A 35 2.30 -3.42 -19.06
N THR A 36 2.03 -4.73 -19.15
CA THR A 36 0.65 -5.26 -19.05
C THR A 36 0.00 -5.04 -17.69
N LYS A 37 0.79 -4.73 -16.65
CA LYS A 37 0.30 -4.45 -15.30
C LYS A 37 0.14 -2.95 -15.02
N ALA A 38 0.62 -2.07 -15.90
CA ALA A 38 0.58 -0.62 -15.73
C ALA A 38 -0.84 -0.10 -15.47
N GLY A 39 -1.84 -0.64 -16.19
CA GLY A 39 -3.25 -0.27 -15.99
C GLY A 39 -3.80 -0.56 -14.58
N PHE A 40 -3.19 -1.49 -13.82
CA PHE A 40 -3.60 -1.75 -12.43
C PHE A 40 -3.08 -0.71 -11.45
N ILE A 41 -1.99 0.00 -11.77
CA ILE A 41 -1.48 1.10 -10.94
C ILE A 41 -2.49 2.22 -10.86
N HIS A 42 -3.17 2.53 -11.96
CA HIS A 42 -4.27 3.50 -11.97
C HIS A 42 -5.36 3.16 -10.94
N ARG A 43 -5.79 1.88 -10.89
CA ARG A 43 -6.82 1.42 -9.95
C ARG A 43 -6.34 1.45 -8.50
N LEU A 44 -5.11 0.99 -8.27
CA LEU A 44 -4.47 1.00 -6.95
C LEU A 44 -4.37 2.44 -6.43
N ARG A 45 -3.89 3.35 -7.26
CA ARG A 45 -3.79 4.77 -6.95
C ARG A 45 -5.15 5.37 -6.60
N ARG A 46 -6.17 5.18 -7.45
CA ARG A 46 -7.51 5.73 -7.20
C ARG A 46 -8.06 5.32 -5.83
N LEU A 47 -7.83 4.06 -5.43
CA LEU A 47 -8.20 3.58 -4.12
C LEU A 47 -7.40 4.28 -3.00
N LEU A 48 -6.09 4.45 -3.17
CA LEU A 48 -5.23 5.08 -2.16
C LEU A 48 -5.51 6.58 -2.00
N VAL A 49 -5.88 7.27 -3.08
CA VAL A 49 -6.38 8.65 -3.03
C VAL A 49 -7.70 8.71 -2.26
N HIS A 50 -8.63 7.80 -2.53
CA HIS A 50 -9.89 7.74 -1.80
C HIS A 50 -9.72 7.44 -0.29
N ASN A 51 -8.63 6.78 0.10
CA ASN A 51 -8.29 6.51 1.50
C ASN A 51 -7.33 7.57 2.10
N ASP A 52 -7.19 8.74 1.46
CA ASP A 52 -6.37 9.87 1.90
C ASP A 52 -4.87 9.55 2.12
N PHE A 53 -4.34 8.53 1.44
CA PHE A 53 -2.89 8.30 1.40
C PHE A 53 -2.21 9.19 0.36
N PHE A 54 -2.89 9.54 -0.72
CA PHE A 54 -2.37 10.46 -1.73
C PHE A 54 -3.39 11.56 -2.01
N VAL A 55 -2.91 12.75 -2.33
CA VAL A 55 -3.77 13.82 -2.85
C VAL A 55 -3.63 13.85 -4.37
N SER A 56 -4.74 14.13 -5.05
CA SER A 56 -4.77 14.29 -6.51
C SER A 56 -5.08 15.74 -6.83
N THR A 57 -4.23 16.38 -7.62
CA THR A 57 -4.44 17.74 -8.13
C THR A 57 -4.69 17.64 -9.63
N THR A 58 -5.82 18.16 -10.11
CA THR A 58 -6.10 18.22 -11.54
C THR A 58 -5.40 19.44 -12.13
N VAL A 59 -4.39 19.22 -12.97
CA VAL A 59 -3.77 20.32 -13.71
C VAL A 59 -4.60 20.59 -14.96
N ARG A 60 -5.20 21.78 -15.02
CA ARG A 60 -5.84 22.25 -16.25
C ARG A 60 -4.74 22.69 -17.21
N GLN A 61 -4.43 21.85 -18.19
CA GLN A 61 -3.62 22.31 -19.32
C GLN A 61 -4.48 23.20 -20.20
N ASN A 62 -4.00 24.41 -20.51
CA ASN A 62 -4.71 25.47 -21.23
C ASN A 62 -4.85 25.21 -22.75
N GLN A 63 -5.02 23.96 -23.17
CA GLN A 63 -5.27 23.62 -24.56
C GLN A 63 -6.42 22.63 -24.63
N GLU A 64 -7.48 23.09 -25.30
CA GLU A 64 -8.65 22.30 -25.67
C GLU A 64 -8.16 20.98 -26.27
N GLU A 65 -8.61 19.85 -25.70
CA GLU A 65 -8.42 18.45 -26.18
C GLU A 65 -7.36 17.55 -25.51
N GLN A 66 -6.52 18.02 -24.57
CA GLN A 66 -5.70 17.08 -23.78
C GLN A 66 -6.44 16.59 -22.52
N GLU A 67 -6.48 15.26 -22.34
CA GLU A 67 -7.04 14.61 -21.16
C GLU A 67 -6.45 15.25 -19.90
N GLN A 68 -7.32 15.60 -18.93
CA GLN A 68 -6.88 16.22 -17.68
C GLN A 68 -5.88 15.29 -16.98
N GLU A 69 -4.61 15.69 -16.98
CA GLU A 69 -3.57 14.93 -16.30
C GLU A 69 -3.65 15.21 -14.80
N GLU A 70 -3.91 14.15 -14.04
CA GLU A 70 -3.93 14.20 -12.58
C GLU A 70 -2.51 13.98 -12.04
N GLU A 71 -2.06 14.92 -11.22
CA GLU A 71 -0.80 14.83 -10.49
C GLU A 71 -1.03 14.39 -9.03
N TYR A 72 -0.05 13.70 -8.45
CA TYR A 72 -0.16 13.10 -7.12
C TYR A 72 0.94 13.55 -6.18
N ASP A 73 0.55 13.85 -4.93
CA ASP A 73 1.49 14.14 -3.85
C ASP A 73 1.13 13.36 -2.58
N LEU A 74 2.09 13.28 -1.67
CA LEU A 74 1.99 12.61 -0.38
C LEU A 74 1.18 13.42 0.63
N THR A 75 0.19 12.79 1.23
CA THR A 75 -0.46 13.28 2.45
C THR A 75 0.43 13.04 3.69
N PRO A 76 0.12 13.66 4.84
CA PRO A 76 0.82 13.36 6.08
C PRO A 76 0.84 11.87 6.43
N SER A 77 -0.24 11.14 6.12
CA SER A 77 -0.38 9.71 6.38
C SER A 77 0.59 8.88 5.54
N SER A 78 0.73 9.17 4.24
CA SER A 78 1.66 8.40 3.39
C SER A 78 3.13 8.70 3.68
N ARG A 79 3.44 9.89 4.20
CA ARG A 79 4.81 10.25 4.63
C ARG A 79 5.34 9.37 5.78
N LEU A 80 4.45 8.73 6.54
CA LEU A 80 4.85 7.77 7.59
C LEU A 80 5.45 6.48 7.01
N PHE A 81 5.28 6.21 5.72
CA PHE A 81 5.80 5.01 5.07
C PHE A 81 7.09 5.24 4.28
N LEU A 82 7.72 6.41 4.41
CA LEU A 82 9.01 6.69 3.78
C LEU A 82 10.12 5.87 4.45
N LYS A 83 11.00 5.26 3.67
CA LYS A 83 12.09 4.40 4.20
C LYS A 83 13.17 5.19 4.92
N ASP A 84 13.48 6.39 4.42
CA ASP A 84 14.61 7.19 4.89
C ASP A 84 14.26 8.17 6.02
N LYS A 85 12.99 8.17 6.49
CA LYS A 85 12.55 9.04 7.59
C LYS A 85 12.26 8.23 8.84
N ILE A 86 12.82 8.68 9.96
CA ILE A 86 12.54 8.12 11.28
C ILE A 86 11.51 9.02 11.99
N PRO A 87 10.42 8.45 12.52
CA PRO A 87 10.03 7.04 12.48
C PRO A 87 9.36 6.63 11.15
N SER A 88 9.67 5.43 10.65
CA SER A 88 8.99 4.81 9.51
C SER A 88 8.05 3.70 9.98
N LEU A 89 6.79 3.74 9.55
CA LEU A 89 5.78 2.70 9.80
C LEU A 89 5.80 1.58 8.74
N SER A 90 6.65 1.68 7.72
CA SER A 90 6.74 0.67 6.67
C SER A 90 7.09 -0.73 7.19
N PRO A 91 8.10 -0.92 8.07
CA PRO A 91 8.39 -2.23 8.64
C PRO A 91 7.22 -2.80 9.44
N PHE A 92 6.53 -1.94 10.21
CA PHE A 92 5.37 -2.33 11.00
C PHE A 92 4.22 -2.81 10.11
N LEU A 93 3.88 -2.04 9.06
CA LEU A 93 2.83 -2.41 8.12
C LEU A 93 3.12 -3.75 7.42
N VAL A 94 4.36 -3.95 6.97
CA VAL A 94 4.76 -5.18 6.27
C VAL A 94 4.68 -6.37 7.21
N SER A 95 5.15 -6.23 8.45
CA SER A 95 5.09 -7.26 9.48
C SER A 95 3.64 -7.63 9.82
N MET A 96 2.80 -6.65 10.17
CA MET A 96 1.40 -6.89 10.56
C MET A 96 0.55 -7.53 9.45
N LEU A 97 0.93 -7.32 8.19
CA LEU A 97 0.23 -7.89 7.03
C LEU A 97 0.96 -9.10 6.44
N ASP A 98 1.95 -9.65 7.13
CA ASP A 98 2.62 -10.88 6.74
C ASP A 98 1.64 -12.07 6.78
N PRO A 99 1.70 -13.04 5.84
CA PRO A 99 0.85 -14.21 5.87
C PRO A 99 0.87 -14.97 7.20
N ALA A 100 2.00 -15.02 7.90
CA ALA A 100 2.08 -15.67 9.21
C ALA A 100 1.10 -15.03 10.22
N LEU A 101 0.97 -13.70 10.21
CA LEU A 101 0.06 -12.99 11.11
C LEU A 101 -1.37 -12.88 10.56
N VAL A 102 -1.55 -12.83 9.24
CA VAL A 102 -2.89 -12.67 8.63
C VAL A 102 -3.66 -14.00 8.59
N THR A 103 -2.98 -15.13 8.38
CA THR A 103 -3.62 -16.45 8.22
C THR A 103 -4.55 -16.84 9.39
N PRO A 104 -4.15 -16.64 10.66
CA PRO A 104 -5.01 -16.92 11.82
C PRO A 104 -6.39 -16.24 11.76
N PHE A 105 -6.47 -15.03 11.18
CA PHE A 105 -7.72 -14.29 11.08
C PHE A 105 -8.77 -14.96 10.18
N HIS A 106 -8.35 -15.83 9.25
CA HIS A 106 -9.26 -16.59 8.40
C HIS A 106 -9.96 -17.74 9.13
N SER A 107 -9.39 -18.21 10.24
CA SER A 107 -9.88 -19.37 10.99
C SER A 107 -10.58 -19.00 12.30
N LEU A 108 -10.77 -17.70 12.59
CA LEU A 108 -11.35 -17.24 13.87
C LEU A 108 -12.73 -17.86 14.15
N GLY A 109 -13.58 -18.00 13.14
CA GLY A 109 -14.90 -18.60 13.33
C GLY A 109 -14.86 -20.06 13.77
N ASN A 110 -13.85 -20.82 13.31
CA ASN A 110 -13.62 -22.20 13.74
C ASN A 110 -12.97 -22.22 15.12
N TRP A 111 -11.99 -21.34 15.34
CA TRP A 111 -11.30 -21.19 16.63
C TRP A 111 -12.26 -20.90 17.78
N PHE A 112 -13.21 -19.96 17.61
CA PHE A 112 -14.24 -19.65 18.61
C PHE A 112 -15.19 -20.81 18.93
N ARG A 113 -15.28 -21.82 18.06
CA ARG A 113 -16.11 -23.02 18.28
C ARG A 113 -15.31 -24.19 18.84
N GLY A 114 -13.98 -24.09 18.85
CA GLY A 114 -13.10 -25.11 19.40
C GLY A 114 -13.17 -25.12 20.93
N GLU A 115 -12.90 -26.28 21.52
CA GLU A 115 -12.81 -26.46 22.97
C GLU A 115 -11.37 -26.26 23.49
N GLU A 116 -10.39 -26.14 22.58
CA GLU A 116 -8.97 -26.05 22.91
C GLU A 116 -8.59 -24.63 23.39
N GLU A 117 -7.93 -24.53 24.55
CA GLU A 117 -7.39 -23.27 25.09
C GLU A 117 -6.05 -22.88 24.43
N ILE A 118 -6.05 -22.76 23.09
CA ILE A 118 -4.89 -22.34 22.30
C ILE A 118 -5.14 -20.98 21.63
N THR A 119 -4.08 -20.26 21.27
CA THR A 119 -4.24 -19.01 20.52
C THR A 119 -4.70 -19.26 19.08
N PRO A 120 -5.33 -18.27 18.41
CA PRO A 120 -5.65 -18.38 16.98
C PRO A 120 -4.42 -18.67 16.12
N PHE A 121 -3.26 -18.17 16.53
CA PHE A 121 -1.99 -18.42 15.85
C PHE A 121 -1.58 -19.89 15.95
N GLU A 122 -1.60 -20.45 17.16
CA GLU A 122 -1.30 -21.87 17.40
C GLU A 122 -2.28 -22.79 16.69
N SER A 123 -3.57 -22.44 16.69
CA SER A 123 -4.60 -23.20 15.98
C SER A 123 -4.35 -23.22 14.46
N ALA A 124 -3.86 -22.11 13.89
CA ALA A 124 -3.60 -22.02 12.45
C ALA A 124 -2.28 -22.65 12.01
N HIS A 125 -1.23 -22.60 12.85
CA HIS A 125 0.13 -22.98 12.48
C HIS A 125 0.66 -24.23 13.18
N GLY A 126 -0.05 -24.75 14.19
CA GLY A 126 0.33 -25.94 14.96
C GLY A 126 1.52 -25.74 15.90
N MET A 127 1.99 -24.50 16.06
CA MET A 127 3.10 -24.13 16.95
C MET A 127 2.86 -22.76 17.60
N SER A 128 3.52 -22.50 18.73
CA SER A 128 3.43 -21.20 19.38
C SER A 128 4.12 -20.12 18.55
N PHE A 129 3.69 -18.86 18.74
CA PHE A 129 4.27 -17.72 18.05
C PHE A 129 5.77 -17.52 18.34
N TRP A 130 6.23 -18.01 19.50
CA TRP A 130 7.60 -17.83 19.99
C TRP A 130 8.49 -19.08 19.85
N ALA A 131 7.95 -20.17 19.30
CA ALA A 131 8.63 -21.46 19.20
C ALA A 131 9.71 -21.48 18.11
#